data_AF-A0A920BHS5-F1
#
_entry.id   AF-A0A920BHS5-F1
#
_cell.length_a   1.000
_cell.length_b   1.000
_cell.length_c   1.000
_cell.angle_alpha   90.00
_cell.angle_beta   90.00
_cell.angle_gamma   90.00
#
_symmetry.space_group_name_H-M   'P 1'
#
loop_
_entity.id
_entity.type
_entity.pdbx_description
1 polymer ?
#
loop_
_entity_poly.entity_id
_entity_poly.type
_entity_poly.pdbx_seq_one_letter_code
_entity_poly.pdbx_strand_id
1 'polypeptide(L)'
;MEGSDLEGLTQILGDVNIPVIASGGLGSIKDFYDLVGLQVNGSKLAGVITGRALYEKCLDLRELISITEDPEHVELNMTNVRIIPCLDVTDGRVVKGTNFVDLKDAGDPVELASKYDQEGADEIVF
;
A
#
# COMPACT_ATOMS: atom_id res chain seq x y z
N MET A 1 9.78 -9.69 5.99
CA MET A 1 8.42 -9.86 5.46
C MET A 1 8.52 -10.87 4.33
N GLU A 2 7.73 -11.94 4.38
CA GLU A 2 7.39 -12.67 3.15
C GLU A 2 6.46 -11.75 2.34
N GLY A 3 6.64 -11.70 1.03
CA GLY A 3 5.93 -10.77 0.14
C GLY A 3 4.42 -11.01 0.09
N SER A 4 3.75 -10.35 -0.84
CA SER A 4 2.30 -10.46 -1.01
C SER A 4 1.83 -11.88 -1.38
N ASP A 5 0.69 -12.30 -0.85
CA ASP A 5 -0.02 -13.52 -1.27
C ASP A 5 -0.72 -13.28 -2.62
N LEU A 6 0.06 -13.38 -3.70
CA LEU A 6 -0.43 -13.16 -5.06
C LEU A 6 -1.42 -14.25 -5.51
N GLU A 7 -1.30 -15.48 -5.00
CA GLU A 7 -2.20 -16.58 -5.35
C GLU A 7 -3.60 -16.32 -4.80
N GLY A 8 -3.69 -15.97 -3.51
CA GLY A 8 -4.96 -15.58 -2.88
C GLY A 8 -5.59 -14.35 -3.55
N LEU A 9 -4.78 -13.32 -3.84
CA LEU A 9 -5.27 -12.13 -4.54
C LEU A 9 -5.77 -12.44 -5.96
N THR A 10 -5.12 -13.35 -6.68
CA THR A 10 -5.55 -13.79 -8.01
C THR A 10 -6.92 -14.45 -7.96
N GLN A 11 -7.16 -15.33 -6.99
CA GLN A 11 -8.45 -15.99 -6.79
C GLN A 11 -9.54 -14.98 -6.46
N ILE A 12 -9.28 -14.06 -5.52
CA ILE A 12 -10.25 -13.03 -5.14
C ILE A 12 -10.61 -12.15 -6.33
N LEU A 13 -9.63 -11.63 -7.08
CA LEU A 13 -9.87 -10.78 -8.25
C LEU A 13 -10.65 -11.49 -9.37
N GLY A 14 -10.52 -12.83 -9.48
CA GLY A 14 -11.26 -13.64 -10.43
C GLY A 14 -12.72 -13.89 -10.03
N ASP A 15 -13.02 -13.90 -8.74
CA ASP A 15 -14.30 -14.37 -8.19
C ASP A 15 -15.23 -13.25 -7.72
N VAL A 16 -14.73 -12.02 -7.51
CA VAL A 16 -15.53 -10.90 -7.02
C VAL A 16 -15.67 -9.77 -8.04
N ASN A 17 -16.83 -9.10 -8.03
CA ASN A 17 -17.11 -7.94 -8.89
C ASN A 17 -16.91 -6.60 -8.17
N ILE A 18 -16.50 -6.61 -6.91
CA ILE A 18 -16.26 -5.41 -6.12
C ILE A 18 -14.79 -4.98 -6.21
N PRO A 19 -14.47 -3.69 -6.04
CA PRO A 19 -13.08 -3.23 -5.96
C PRO A 19 -12.31 -3.93 -4.83
N VAL A 20 -11.10 -4.41 -5.13
CA VAL A 20 -10.23 -5.09 -4.16
C VAL A 20 -9.07 -4.18 -3.79
N ILE A 21 -8.82 -4.02 -2.50
CA ILE A 21 -7.65 -3.32 -1.96
C ILE A 21 -6.75 -4.36 -1.30
N ALA A 22 -5.48 -4.42 -1.68
CA ALA A 22 -4.52 -5.32 -1.04
C ALA A 22 -3.98 -4.67 0.23
N SER A 23 -4.13 -5.36 1.37
CA SER A 23 -3.63 -4.90 2.67
C SER A 23 -2.40 -5.69 3.09
N GLY A 24 -1.21 -5.11 2.94
CA GLY A 24 0.05 -5.72 3.36
C GLY A 24 0.81 -6.45 2.24
N GLY A 25 1.87 -7.16 2.63
CA GLY A 25 2.79 -7.83 1.69
C GLY A 25 3.86 -6.92 1.06
N LEU A 26 3.77 -5.60 1.28
CA LEU A 26 4.74 -4.62 0.81
C LEU A 26 5.98 -4.58 1.74
N GLY A 27 7.09 -5.17 1.30
CA GLY A 27 8.40 -5.05 1.95
C GLY A 27 9.50 -4.46 1.06
N SER A 28 9.26 -4.40 -0.24
CA SER A 28 10.21 -3.94 -1.26
C SER A 28 9.48 -3.36 -2.46
N ILE A 29 10.21 -2.64 -3.32
CA ILE A 29 9.65 -2.10 -4.56
C ILE A 29 9.16 -3.21 -5.51
N LYS A 30 9.80 -4.39 -5.45
CA LYS A 30 9.38 -5.54 -6.25
C LYS A 30 7.98 -6.01 -5.83
N ASP A 31 7.71 -6.10 -4.52
CA ASP A 31 6.39 -6.49 -4.02
C ASP A 31 5.31 -5.52 -4.49
N PHE A 32 5.66 -4.23 -4.57
CA PHE A 32 4.78 -3.21 -5.10
C PHE A 32 4.48 -3.44 -6.58
N TYR A 33 5.51 -3.63 -7.41
CA TYR A 33 5.35 -3.97 -8.82
C TYR A 33 4.51 -5.22 -9.05
N ASP A 34 4.74 -6.28 -8.26
CA ASP A 34 3.98 -7.52 -8.34
C ASP A 34 2.48 -7.29 -8.03
N LEU A 35 2.16 -6.42 -7.06
CA LEU A 35 0.79 -6.07 -6.70
C LEU A 35 0.11 -5.20 -7.75
N VAL A 36 0.72 -4.07 -8.15
CA VAL A 36 0.08 -3.13 -9.09
C VAL A 36 0.00 -3.68 -10.51
N GLY A 37 0.88 -4.64 -10.85
CA GLY A 37 0.85 -5.39 -12.10
C GLY A 37 -0.16 -6.54 -12.13
N LEU A 38 -0.75 -6.91 -10.99
CA LEU A 38 -1.66 -8.05 -10.92
C LEU A 38 -2.97 -7.75 -11.66
N GLN A 39 -3.28 -8.59 -12.65
CA GLN A 39 -4.49 -8.50 -13.45
C GLN A 39 -5.11 -9.88 -13.67
N VAL A 40 -6.42 -9.99 -13.48
CA VAL A 40 -7.19 -11.23 -13.64
C VAL A 40 -8.48 -10.91 -14.37
N ASN A 41 -8.71 -11.51 -15.54
CA ASN A 41 -9.91 -11.28 -16.35
C ASN A 41 -10.22 -9.78 -16.64
N GLY A 42 -9.18 -8.94 -16.69
CA GLY A 42 -9.31 -7.48 -16.85
C GLY A 42 -9.56 -6.71 -15.54
N SER A 43 -9.77 -7.40 -14.42
CA SER A 43 -9.79 -6.81 -13.07
C SER A 43 -8.37 -6.56 -12.57
N LYS A 44 -8.18 -5.46 -11.83
CA LYS A 44 -6.95 -5.10 -11.14
C LYS A 44 -7.26 -4.64 -9.72
N LEU A 45 -6.21 -4.47 -8.90
CA LEU A 45 -6.37 -3.85 -7.59
C LEU A 45 -6.85 -2.41 -7.73
N ALA A 46 -7.78 -2.03 -6.87
CA ALA A 46 -8.25 -0.65 -6.75
C ALA A 46 -7.37 0.19 -5.82
N GLY A 47 -6.52 -0.46 -5.02
CA GLY A 47 -5.59 0.21 -4.12
C GLY A 47 -4.69 -0.76 -3.39
N VAL A 48 -3.64 -0.22 -2.78
CA VAL A 48 -2.72 -0.93 -1.91
C VAL A 48 -2.53 -0.15 -0.63
N ILE A 49 -2.63 -0.85 0.51
CA ILE A 49 -2.36 -0.27 1.82
C ILE A 49 -0.89 -0.46 2.15
N THR A 50 -0.21 0.65 2.45
CA THR A 50 1.19 0.65 2.88
C THR A 50 1.31 1.15 4.31
N GLY A 51 2.05 0.43 5.13
CA GLY A 51 2.20 0.72 6.55
C GLY A 51 3.64 0.68 6.95
N ARG A 52 4.03 -0.40 7.65
CA ARG A 52 5.37 -0.65 8.21
C ARG A 52 6.52 -0.29 7.26
N ALA A 53 6.39 -0.59 5.96
CA ALA A 53 7.43 -0.34 4.96
C ALA A 53 7.83 1.14 4.82
N LEU A 54 6.88 2.09 4.99
CA LEU A 54 7.19 3.52 4.97
C LEU A 54 8.03 3.93 6.18
N TYR A 55 7.72 3.37 7.36
CA TYR A 55 8.39 3.71 8.61
C TYR A 55 9.77 3.06 8.73
N GLU A 56 9.93 1.84 8.20
CA GLU A 56 11.22 1.15 8.11
C GLU A 56 12.09 1.66 6.95
N LYS A 57 11.59 2.63 6.16
CA LYS A 57 12.25 3.21 4.98
C LYS A 57 12.62 2.17 3.92
N CYS A 58 11.87 1.08 3.86
CA CYS A 58 11.98 0.10 2.78
C CYS A 58 11.30 0.61 1.50
N LEU A 59 10.32 1.49 1.66
CA LEU A 59 9.58 2.16 0.59
C LEU A 59 9.46 3.65 0.90
N ASP A 60 9.46 4.47 -0.15
CA ASP A 60 9.15 5.90 -0.09
C ASP A 60 7.80 6.16 -0.78
N LEU A 61 6.93 6.93 -0.14
CA LEU A 61 5.57 7.15 -0.66
C LEU A 61 5.59 7.87 -2.01
N ARG A 62 6.46 8.86 -2.21
CA ARG A 62 6.52 9.60 -3.48
C ARG A 62 7.04 8.72 -4.61
N GLU A 63 7.94 7.80 -4.30
CA GLU A 63 8.39 6.78 -5.26
C GLU A 63 7.21 5.90 -5.71
N LEU A 64 6.37 5.43 -4.78
CA LEU A 64 5.19 4.63 -5.11
C LEU A 64 4.20 5.40 -5.99
N ILE A 65 3.92 6.66 -5.63
CA ILE A 65 3.04 7.55 -6.41
C ILE A 65 3.60 7.75 -7.83
N SER A 66 4.89 8.05 -7.94
CA SER A 66 5.55 8.27 -9.24
C SER A 66 5.44 7.05 -10.15
N ILE A 67 5.55 5.83 -9.59
CA ILE A 67 5.37 4.59 -10.37
C ILE A 67 3.94 4.47 -10.90
N THR A 68 2.93 4.82 -10.10
CA THR A 68 1.52 4.74 -10.53
C THR A 68 1.09 5.87 -11.47
N GLU A 69 1.91 6.91 -11.61
CA GLU A 69 1.69 8.05 -12.52
C GLU A 69 2.56 7.99 -13.78
N ASP A 70 3.56 7.11 -13.83
CA ASP A 70 4.49 7.01 -14.96
C ASP A 70 3.75 6.65 -16.26
N PRO A 71 3.90 7.44 -17.33
CA PRO A 71 3.32 7.15 -18.64
C PRO A 71 3.67 5.75 -19.18
N GLU A 72 4.87 5.23 -18.93
CA GLU A 72 5.24 3.87 -19.36
C GLU A 72 4.39 2.81 -18.62
N HIS A 73 4.03 3.07 -17.36
CA HIS A 73 3.18 2.19 -16.55
C HIS A 73 1.69 2.35 -16.86
N VAL A 74 1.27 3.47 -17.47
CA VAL A 74 -0.08 3.64 -18.05
C VAL A 74 -0.32 2.60 -19.14
N GLU A 75 0.66 2.43 -20.05
CA GLU A 75 0.55 1.48 -21.15
C GLU A 75 0.54 0.02 -20.66
N LEU A 76 1.17 -0.25 -19.53
CA LEU A 76 1.16 -1.56 -18.84
C LEU A 76 -0.09 -1.77 -17.96
N ASN A 77 -1.03 -0.82 -17.94
CA ASN A 77 -2.26 -0.82 -17.15
C ASN A 77 -2.04 -0.91 -15.62
N MET A 78 -0.91 -0.41 -15.14
CA MET A 78 -0.50 -0.40 -13.73
C MET A 78 -0.91 0.89 -12.99
N THR A 79 -1.70 1.73 -13.62
CA THR A 79 -2.14 3.04 -13.12
C THR A 79 -3.50 2.99 -12.43
N ASN A 80 -3.91 4.07 -11.78
CA ASN A 80 -5.17 4.18 -11.01
C ASN A 80 -5.26 3.20 -9.82
N VAL A 81 -4.14 2.68 -9.34
CA VAL A 81 -4.08 1.96 -8.07
C VAL A 81 -3.83 2.97 -6.97
N ARG A 82 -4.81 3.16 -6.08
CA ARG A 82 -4.68 4.10 -4.96
C ARG A 82 -3.60 3.66 -3.99
N ILE A 83 -2.77 4.60 -3.55
CA ILE A 83 -1.75 4.37 -2.53
C ILE A 83 -2.27 4.87 -1.19
N ILE A 84 -2.42 3.95 -0.23
CA ILE A 84 -3.20 4.18 0.99
C ILE A 84 -2.32 3.95 2.22
N PRO A 85 -1.68 4.99 2.78
CA PRO A 85 -0.96 4.86 4.03
C PRO A 85 -1.88 4.49 5.20
N CYS A 86 -1.44 3.55 6.04
CA CYS A 86 -2.15 3.20 7.28
C CYS A 86 -1.46 3.76 8.55
N LEU A 87 -2.29 4.28 9.44
CA LEU A 87 -1.94 4.82 10.74
C LEU A 87 -2.50 3.90 11.82
N ASP A 88 -1.74 2.89 12.24
CA ASP A 88 -2.18 2.04 13.36
C ASP A 88 -1.97 2.83 14.65
N VAL A 89 -3.03 3.26 15.34
CA VAL A 89 -2.93 4.16 16.52
C VAL A 89 -3.22 3.44 17.83
N THR A 90 -2.32 3.62 18.80
CA THR A 90 -2.49 3.19 20.20
C THR A 90 -2.08 4.34 21.12
N ASP A 91 -2.89 4.64 22.14
CA ASP A 91 -2.64 5.72 23.11
C ASP A 91 -2.34 7.09 22.45
N GLY A 92 -3.02 7.39 21.34
CA GLY A 92 -2.85 8.63 20.59
C GLY A 92 -1.55 8.72 19.77
N ARG A 93 -0.79 7.63 19.67
CA ARG A 93 0.45 7.56 18.89
C ARG A 93 0.29 6.55 17.77
N VAL A 94 0.83 6.85 16.59
CA VAL A 94 0.98 5.82 15.56
C VAL A 94 2.03 4.83 16.05
N VAL A 95 1.72 3.55 16.00
CA VAL A 95 2.59 2.46 16.40
C VAL A 95 2.84 1.52 15.24
N LYS A 96 4.04 0.92 15.18
CA LYS A 96 4.35 -0.13 14.21
C LYS A 96 5.04 -1.29 14.92
N GLY A 97 4.60 -2.50 14.60
CA GLY A 97 5.15 -3.74 15.13
C GLY A 97 4.95 -4.87 14.14
N THR A 98 5.48 -6.04 14.48
CA THR A 98 5.25 -7.26 13.69
C THR A 98 4.18 -8.07 14.40
N ASN A 99 3.07 -8.39 13.74
CA ASN A 99 1.95 -9.12 14.35
C ASN A 99 1.45 -8.50 15.66
N PHE A 100 1.42 -7.16 15.74
CA PHE A 100 1.07 -6.40 16.95
C PHE A 100 1.99 -6.64 18.15
N VAL A 101 3.19 -7.17 17.91
CA VAL A 101 4.26 -7.36 18.90
C VAL A 101 5.38 -6.33 18.65
N ASP A 102 6.12 -5.97 19.71
CA ASP A 102 7.23 -4.99 19.68
C ASP A 102 6.83 -3.65 19.07
N LEU A 103 5.68 -3.11 19.50
CA LEU A 103 5.15 -1.83 19.04
C LEU A 103 6.15 -0.71 19.33
N LYS A 104 6.56 -0.02 18.26
CA LYS A 104 7.40 1.17 18.30
C LYS A 104 6.56 2.39 17.95
N ASP A 105 6.76 3.45 18.70
CA ASP A 105 6.21 4.76 18.36
C ASP A 105 6.75 5.21 17.00
N ALA A 106 5.85 5.55 16.10
CA ALA A 106 6.11 5.98 14.75
C ALA A 106 5.79 7.47 14.51
N GLY A 107 5.13 8.15 15.46
CA GLY A 107 4.82 9.57 15.36
C GLY A 107 3.41 9.96 15.81
N ASP A 108 3.13 11.26 15.65
CA ASP A 108 1.78 11.80 15.81
C ASP A 108 0.95 11.50 14.55
N PRO A 109 -0.30 11.00 14.68
CA PRO A 109 -1.09 10.63 13.52
C PRO A 109 -1.53 11.82 12.66
N VAL A 110 -1.71 13.00 13.25
CA VAL A 110 -2.10 14.21 12.49
C VAL A 110 -0.92 14.70 11.66
N GLU A 111 0.29 14.72 12.24
CA GLU A 111 1.51 15.07 11.51
C GLU A 111 1.79 14.09 10.36
N LEU A 112 1.65 12.79 10.61
CA LEU A 112 1.85 11.76 9.60
C LEU A 112 0.79 11.84 8.49
N ALA A 113 -0.49 12.04 8.85
CA ALA A 113 -1.54 12.22 7.87
C ALA A 113 -1.28 13.44 6.96
N SER A 114 -0.92 14.58 7.56
CA SER A 114 -0.59 15.78 6.79
C SER A 114 0.64 15.59 5.90
N LYS A 115 1.63 14.81 6.35
CA LYS A 115 2.80 14.48 5.54
C LYS A 115 2.40 13.64 4.32
N TYR A 116 1.61 12.59 4.53
CA TYR A 116 1.20 11.69 3.45
C TYR A 116 0.30 12.37 2.43
N ASP A 117 -0.58 13.27 2.86
CA ASP A 117 -1.36 14.15 1.98
C ASP A 117 -0.44 14.98 1.07
N GLN A 118 0.59 15.63 1.64
CA GLN A 118 1.58 16.41 0.86
C GLN A 118 2.46 15.56 -0.06
N GLU A 119 2.60 14.26 0.24
CA GLU A 119 3.35 13.30 -0.57
C GLU A 119 2.50 12.68 -1.69
N GLY A 120 1.19 12.97 -1.73
CA GLY A 120 0.29 12.56 -2.79
C GLY A 120 -0.50 11.29 -2.50
N ALA A 121 -0.62 10.85 -1.23
CA ALA A 121 -1.48 9.74 -0.88
C ALA A 121 -2.93 9.98 -1.35
N ASP A 122 -3.55 8.98 -1.95
CA ASP A 122 -4.93 9.07 -2.41
C ASP A 122 -5.92 9.03 -1.23
N GLU A 123 -5.63 8.19 -0.23
CA GLU A 123 -6.48 7.93 0.93
C GLU A 123 -5.63 7.61 2.16
N ILE A 124 -6.20 7.75 3.35
CA ILE A 124 -5.56 7.37 4.62
C ILE A 124 -6.49 6.41 5.36
N VAL A 125 -5.90 5.33 5.88
CA VAL A 125 -6.56 4.43 6.85
C VAL A 125 -6.04 4.79 8.25
N PHE A 126 -6.94 5.00 9.20
CA PHE A 126 -6.66 5.34 10.59
C PHE A 126 -7.34 4.32 11.52
#